data_AF-A0AAU4FNT7-F1
#
_entry.id   AF-A0AAU4FNT7-F1
#
_cell.length_a   1.000
_cell.length_b   1.000
_cell.length_c   1.000
_cell.angle_alpha   90.00
_cell.angle_beta   90.00
_cell.angle_gamma   90.00
#
_symmetry.space_group_name_H-M   'P 1'
#
loop_
_entity.id
_entity.type
_entity.pdbx_description
1 polymer ?
#
loop_
_entity_poly.entity_id
_entity_poly.type
_entity_poly.pdbx_seq_one_letter_code
_entity_poly.pdbx_strand_id
1 'polypeptide(L)'
;MTPAELSCAVTRAVRRAVDEGALRVAVPEHVRVERPRPGGRGDYATNAALRLAGPAGMPPRAVAEALRERIAGTRGIERVEITGPGFLNFTLVPDGAGTVVRRVIEQSARYGRGARTTGAAPTSVLARTTGPARTTNPAPSTVPAGTTDPAGPPLSANSTTAGPAATLHPVQLERLGPDAACWDSLLGGGEQLLVRRESNPLFRVQYAYARSRALLRNAEDLGFRAAQDEDGVRAPALLAALTDFPAFAEAADAEGAHAHAEAAPGTAGGTGAAQRLARHLVAVADAFLEFHVTVLPVGDEKPSAAHRSRLALAEAAGTVLAGGLSLLGISAPEHI
;
A
#
# COMPACT_ATOMS: atom_id res chain seq x y z
N MET A 1 14.25 -5.75 -5.60
CA MET A 1 15.06 -6.90 -5.07
C MET A 1 15.94 -6.43 -3.90
N THR A 2 15.92 -7.07 -2.73
CA THR A 2 16.71 -6.69 -1.52
C THR A 2 18.13 -7.28 -1.48
N PRO A 3 19.08 -6.76 -0.67
CA PRO A 3 20.42 -7.35 -0.54
C PRO A 3 20.40 -8.78 0.01
N ALA A 4 19.47 -9.09 0.91
CA ALA A 4 19.28 -10.45 1.44
C ALA A 4 18.71 -11.40 0.38
N GLU A 5 17.74 -10.92 -0.43
CA GLU A 5 17.25 -11.67 -1.60
C GLU A 5 18.34 -11.88 -2.64
N LEU A 6 19.19 -10.89 -2.88
CA LEU A 6 20.32 -10.97 -3.79
C LEU A 6 21.37 -11.95 -3.28
N SER A 7 21.71 -11.91 -1.98
CA SER A 7 22.53 -12.94 -1.32
C SER A 7 21.93 -14.33 -1.49
N CYS A 8 20.64 -14.50 -1.22
CA CYS A 8 19.93 -15.77 -1.39
C CYS A 8 19.95 -16.24 -2.85
N ALA A 9 19.75 -15.33 -3.81
CA ALA A 9 19.82 -15.63 -5.24
C ALA A 9 21.22 -16.10 -5.66
N VAL A 10 22.27 -15.44 -5.18
CA VAL A 10 23.65 -15.84 -5.46
C VAL A 10 23.96 -17.18 -4.79
N THR A 11 23.57 -17.41 -3.54
CA THR A 11 23.72 -18.71 -2.87
C THR A 11 22.99 -19.83 -3.62
N ARG A 12 21.77 -19.58 -4.12
CA ARG A 12 21.01 -20.53 -4.95
C ARG A 12 21.72 -20.81 -6.28
N ALA A 13 22.31 -19.79 -6.90
CA ALA A 13 23.10 -19.96 -8.12
C ALA A 13 24.36 -20.80 -7.86
N VAL A 14 25.02 -20.63 -6.71
CA VAL A 14 26.16 -21.46 -6.29
C VAL A 14 25.73 -22.91 -6.09
N ARG A 15 24.61 -23.15 -5.36
CA ARG A 15 24.05 -24.51 -5.20
C ARG A 15 23.81 -25.19 -6.53
N ARG A 16 23.12 -24.50 -7.43
CA ARG A 16 22.83 -24.99 -8.78
C ARG A 16 24.10 -25.32 -9.57
N ALA A 17 25.13 -24.49 -9.47
CA ALA A 17 26.42 -24.76 -10.11
C ALA A 17 27.14 -25.99 -9.55
N VAL A 18 26.96 -26.30 -8.26
CA VAL A 18 27.48 -27.53 -7.64
C VAL A 18 26.67 -28.75 -8.06
N ASP A 19 25.34 -28.65 -8.03
CA ASP A 19 24.43 -29.74 -8.42
C ASP A 19 24.62 -30.16 -9.89
N GLU A 20 24.91 -29.20 -10.77
CA GLU A 20 25.18 -29.43 -12.19
C GLU A 20 26.64 -29.87 -12.47
N GLY A 21 27.48 -29.98 -11.42
CA GLY A 21 28.88 -30.39 -11.53
C GLY A 21 29.83 -29.33 -12.11
N ALA A 22 29.34 -28.11 -12.32
CA ALA A 22 30.11 -26.99 -12.86
C ALA A 22 31.09 -26.37 -11.84
N LEU A 23 30.80 -26.50 -10.53
CA LEU A 23 31.69 -26.13 -9.44
C LEU A 23 31.84 -27.29 -8.45
N ARG A 24 33.06 -27.60 -8.04
CA ARG A 24 33.34 -28.62 -7.02
C ARG A 24 33.72 -27.96 -5.70
N VAL A 25 32.74 -27.36 -5.03
CA VAL A 25 32.94 -26.60 -3.79
C VAL A 25 31.85 -26.89 -2.78
N ALA A 26 32.17 -26.73 -1.50
CA ALA A 26 31.16 -26.65 -0.47
C ALA A 26 30.34 -25.38 -0.66
N VAL A 27 29.01 -25.52 -0.66
CA VAL A 27 28.11 -24.37 -0.80
C VAL A 27 28.20 -23.52 0.47
N PRO A 28 28.51 -22.22 0.37
CA PRO A 28 28.52 -21.33 1.53
C PRO A 28 27.10 -21.11 2.08
N GLU A 29 26.96 -21.00 3.40
CA GLU A 29 25.68 -20.72 4.05
C GLU A 29 25.12 -19.34 3.65
N HIS A 30 25.99 -18.36 3.49
CA HIS A 30 25.63 -17.02 3.07
C HIS A 30 26.69 -16.38 2.17
N VAL A 31 26.24 -15.66 1.15
CA VAL A 31 27.10 -14.89 0.26
C VAL A 31 26.99 -13.41 0.63
N ARG A 32 28.11 -12.79 0.98
CA ARG A 32 28.14 -11.36 1.31
C ARG A 32 27.97 -10.54 0.03
N VAL A 33 27.02 -9.63 0.06
CA VAL A 33 26.76 -8.65 -1.00
C VAL A 33 26.91 -7.27 -0.38
N GLU A 34 27.72 -6.42 -1.01
CA GLU A 34 28.08 -5.09 -0.50
C GLU A 34 27.88 -4.04 -1.59
N ARG A 35 27.93 -2.75 -1.23
CA ARG A 35 28.00 -1.70 -2.25
C ARG A 35 29.32 -1.78 -3.01
N PRO A 36 29.32 -1.51 -4.33
CA PRO A 36 30.56 -1.50 -5.11
C PRO A 36 31.55 -0.51 -4.51
N ARG A 37 32.83 -0.89 -4.50
CA ARG A 37 33.92 0.01 -4.10
C ARG A 37 34.06 1.16 -5.12
N PRO A 38 34.69 2.29 -4.77
CA PRO A 38 34.96 3.37 -5.72
C PRO A 38 35.63 2.82 -6.99
N GLY A 39 34.95 2.95 -8.14
CA GLY A 39 35.36 2.36 -9.43
C GLY A 39 34.57 1.11 -9.89
N GLY A 40 33.70 0.55 -9.04
CA GLY A 40 32.72 -0.48 -9.43
C GLY A 40 31.49 0.12 -10.12
N ARG A 41 30.82 -0.68 -10.96
CA ARG A 41 29.58 -0.31 -11.67
C ARG A 41 28.40 -1.08 -11.07
N GLY A 42 27.18 -0.53 -11.09
CA GLY A 42 25.96 -1.18 -10.58
C GLY A 42 25.58 -0.82 -9.14
N ASP A 43 24.50 -1.41 -8.62
CA ASP A 43 23.93 -1.14 -7.30
C ASP A 43 24.60 -1.95 -6.18
N TYR A 44 25.01 -3.18 -6.49
CA TYR A 44 25.60 -4.12 -5.55
C TYR A 44 26.74 -4.92 -6.19
N ALA A 45 27.69 -5.36 -5.36
CA ALA A 45 28.79 -6.21 -5.78
C ALA A 45 28.98 -7.39 -4.81
N THR A 46 29.51 -8.50 -5.32
CA THR A 46 29.99 -9.61 -4.49
C THR A 46 31.35 -10.11 -4.97
N ASN A 47 32.17 -10.52 -4.00
CA ASN A 47 33.45 -11.20 -4.20
C ASN A 47 33.33 -12.73 -4.14
N ALA A 48 32.11 -13.28 -4.20
CA ALA A 48 31.85 -14.71 -4.08
C ALA A 48 32.72 -15.56 -5.01
N ALA A 49 32.86 -15.17 -6.28
CA ALA A 49 33.65 -15.93 -7.23
C ALA A 49 35.14 -16.01 -6.85
N LEU A 50 35.71 -14.93 -6.28
CA LEU A 50 37.09 -14.94 -5.77
C LEU A 50 37.27 -15.90 -4.59
N ARG A 51 36.28 -15.96 -3.68
CA ARG A 51 36.31 -16.86 -2.53
C ARG A 51 36.11 -18.33 -2.93
N LEU A 52 35.33 -18.59 -3.96
CA LEU A 52 35.02 -19.93 -4.44
C LEU A 52 36.06 -20.48 -5.42
N ALA A 53 36.85 -19.62 -6.07
CA ALA A 53 37.88 -20.01 -7.04
C ALA A 53 38.92 -20.98 -6.49
N GLY A 54 39.47 -20.67 -5.30
CA GLY A 54 40.48 -21.51 -4.64
C GLY A 54 39.96 -22.92 -4.36
N PRO A 55 38.84 -23.07 -3.62
CA PRO A 55 38.21 -24.37 -3.39
C PRO A 55 37.79 -25.11 -4.67
N ALA A 56 37.38 -24.38 -5.72
CA ALA A 56 36.96 -24.99 -6.99
C ALA A 56 38.12 -25.47 -7.86
N GLY A 57 39.36 -25.02 -7.60
CA GLY A 57 40.50 -25.24 -8.49
C GLY A 57 40.36 -24.54 -9.85
N MET A 58 39.57 -23.47 -9.92
CA MET A 58 39.24 -22.77 -11.17
C MET A 58 39.69 -21.31 -11.12
N PRO A 59 40.03 -20.68 -12.27
CA PRO A 59 40.33 -19.26 -12.29
C PRO A 59 39.08 -18.47 -11.86
N PRO A 60 39.21 -17.41 -11.03
CA PRO A 60 38.03 -16.74 -10.48
C PRO A 60 37.11 -16.12 -11.52
N ARG A 61 37.63 -15.76 -12.69
CA ARG A 61 36.83 -15.30 -13.81
C ARG A 61 35.90 -16.38 -14.37
N ALA A 62 36.37 -17.62 -14.49
CA ALA A 62 35.53 -18.73 -14.94
C ALA A 62 34.42 -19.06 -13.92
N VAL A 63 34.72 -18.97 -12.62
CA VAL A 63 33.70 -19.10 -11.57
C VAL A 63 32.68 -17.97 -11.66
N ALA A 64 33.12 -16.74 -11.90
CA ALA A 64 32.22 -15.60 -12.09
C ALA A 64 31.32 -15.78 -13.32
N GLU A 65 31.84 -16.28 -14.43
CA GLU A 65 31.06 -16.56 -15.65
C GLU A 65 30.01 -17.65 -15.41
N ALA A 66 30.39 -18.75 -14.76
CA ALA A 66 29.47 -19.83 -14.41
C ALA A 66 28.34 -19.35 -13.48
N LEU A 67 28.64 -18.47 -12.53
CA LEU A 67 27.62 -17.85 -11.67
C LEU A 67 26.76 -16.86 -12.43
N ARG A 68 27.35 -16.01 -13.28
CA ARG A 68 26.63 -15.02 -14.09
C ARG A 68 25.54 -15.68 -14.92
N GLU A 69 25.85 -16.75 -15.64
CA GLU A 69 24.87 -17.47 -16.48
C GLU A 69 23.66 -17.96 -15.68
N ARG A 70 23.88 -18.42 -14.45
CA ARG A 70 22.81 -18.91 -13.57
C ARG A 70 22.03 -17.79 -12.88
N ILE A 71 22.63 -16.62 -12.73
CA ILE A 71 22.00 -15.44 -12.12
C ILE A 71 21.23 -14.61 -13.16
N ALA A 72 21.66 -14.60 -14.42
CA ALA A 72 21.18 -13.72 -15.52
C ALA A 72 19.71 -13.88 -15.95
N GLY A 73 18.90 -14.65 -15.21
CA GLY A 73 17.44 -14.73 -15.39
C GLY A 73 16.66 -14.54 -14.08
N THR A 74 17.32 -14.12 -13.01
CA THR A 74 16.66 -13.94 -11.70
C THR A 74 15.81 -12.68 -11.72
N ARG A 75 14.53 -12.81 -11.32
CA ARG A 75 13.60 -11.69 -11.21
C ARG A 75 14.18 -10.59 -10.30
N GLY A 76 14.26 -9.37 -10.82
CA GLY A 76 14.75 -8.19 -10.10
C GLY A 76 16.20 -7.81 -10.39
N ILE A 77 16.92 -8.58 -11.20
CA ILE A 77 18.26 -8.23 -11.70
C ILE A 77 18.13 -7.82 -13.16
N GLU A 78 18.54 -6.60 -13.50
CA GLU A 78 18.57 -6.12 -14.88
C GLU A 78 19.81 -6.61 -15.61
N ARG A 79 20.97 -6.49 -14.96
CA ARG A 79 22.25 -6.83 -15.58
C ARG A 79 23.26 -7.31 -14.55
N VAL A 80 24.11 -8.25 -14.98
CA VAL A 80 25.24 -8.75 -14.19
C VAL A 80 26.53 -8.56 -15.00
N GLU A 81 27.41 -7.70 -14.52
CA GLU A 81 28.73 -7.45 -15.11
C GLU A 81 29.83 -8.11 -14.28
N ILE A 82 30.87 -8.59 -14.96
CA ILE A 82 32.07 -9.13 -14.31
C ILE A 82 33.19 -8.11 -14.47
N THR A 83 33.79 -7.67 -13.36
CA THR A 83 34.86 -6.66 -13.36
C THR A 83 36.13 -7.21 -12.71
N GLY A 84 37.27 -6.79 -13.26
CA GLY A 84 38.59 -7.15 -12.74
C GLY A 84 38.84 -8.66 -12.70
N PRO A 85 39.37 -9.21 -11.59
CA PRO A 85 39.74 -10.62 -11.50
C PRO A 85 38.55 -11.57 -11.28
N GLY A 86 37.34 -11.07 -11.02
CA GLY A 86 36.16 -11.91 -10.75
C GLY A 86 35.13 -11.29 -9.80
N PHE A 87 34.99 -9.96 -9.77
CA PHE A 87 33.90 -9.32 -9.02
C PHE A 87 32.62 -9.37 -9.85
N LEU A 88 31.53 -9.81 -9.23
CA LEU A 88 30.19 -9.78 -9.83
C LEU A 88 29.50 -8.50 -9.38
N ASN A 89 29.19 -7.64 -10.35
CA ASN A 89 28.50 -6.37 -10.18
C ASN A 89 27.06 -6.51 -10.70
N PHE A 90 26.08 -6.16 -9.89
CA PHE A 90 24.67 -6.28 -10.19
C PHE A 90 24.07 -4.90 -10.41
N THR A 91 23.46 -4.71 -11.58
CA THR A 91 22.47 -3.65 -11.81
C THR A 91 21.12 -4.28 -11.55
N LEU A 92 20.41 -3.80 -10.54
CA LEU A 92 19.05 -4.22 -10.28
C LEU A 92 18.13 -3.55 -11.28
N VAL A 93 17.02 -4.21 -11.61
CA VAL A 93 15.94 -3.50 -12.31
C VAL A 93 15.60 -2.30 -11.44
N PRO A 94 15.58 -1.07 -11.99
CA PRO A 94 15.17 0.09 -11.23
C PRO A 94 13.81 -0.24 -10.64
N ASP A 95 13.77 -0.45 -9.33
CA ASP A 95 12.51 -0.48 -8.60
C ASP A 95 11.90 0.88 -8.96
N GLY A 96 10.75 0.88 -9.61
CA GLY A 96 10.04 2.09 -10.06
C GLY A 96 9.63 3.03 -8.91
N ALA A 97 10.28 2.94 -7.75
CA ALA A 97 10.05 3.73 -6.57
C ALA A 97 10.03 5.23 -6.86
N GLY A 98 11.11 5.75 -7.46
CA GLY A 98 11.20 7.17 -7.80
C GLY A 98 10.23 7.58 -8.91
N THR A 99 9.97 6.70 -9.89
CA THR A 99 9.03 6.99 -10.98
C THR A 99 7.58 6.95 -10.52
N VAL A 100 7.23 6.06 -9.60
CA VAL A 100 5.90 5.91 -9.00
C VAL A 100 5.63 7.07 -8.05
N VAL A 101 6.55 7.37 -7.11
CA VAL A 101 6.38 8.51 -6.20
C VAL A 101 6.26 9.82 -6.98
N ARG A 102 7.14 10.04 -7.95
CA ARG A 102 7.04 11.22 -8.84
C ARG A 102 5.69 11.27 -9.56
N ARG A 103 5.25 10.16 -10.17
CA ARG A 103 3.97 10.10 -10.88
C ARG A 103 2.79 10.37 -9.96
N VAL A 104 2.79 9.81 -8.75
CA VAL A 104 1.72 10.03 -7.76
C VAL A 104 1.67 11.50 -7.36
N ILE A 105 2.80 12.12 -7.07
CA ILE A 105 2.85 13.54 -6.68
C ILE A 105 2.44 14.44 -7.85
N GLU A 106 2.98 14.22 -9.05
CA GLU A 106 2.64 14.99 -10.26
C GLU A 106 1.16 14.87 -10.64
N GLN A 107 0.59 13.68 -10.53
CA GLN A 107 -0.81 13.44 -10.88
C GLN A 107 -1.77 13.78 -9.73
N SER A 108 -1.29 13.78 -8.49
CA SER A 108 -2.05 14.11 -7.28
C SER A 108 -3.41 13.39 -7.26
N ALA A 109 -4.53 14.13 -7.16
CA ALA A 109 -5.89 13.59 -7.15
C ALA A 109 -6.33 12.89 -8.45
N ARG A 110 -5.53 12.96 -9.53
CA ARG A 110 -5.78 12.28 -10.80
C ARG A 110 -5.02 10.95 -10.91
N TYR A 111 -4.12 10.64 -9.97
CA TYR A 111 -3.41 9.36 -9.98
C TYR A 111 -4.44 8.21 -9.91
N GLY A 112 -4.39 7.30 -10.87
CA GLY A 112 -5.35 6.18 -10.98
C GLY A 112 -6.73 6.52 -11.55
N ARG A 113 -7.02 7.78 -11.94
CA ARG A 113 -8.22 8.08 -12.74
C ARG A 113 -7.94 7.86 -14.21
N GLY A 114 -8.76 7.01 -14.84
CA GLY A 114 -8.81 6.93 -16.30
C GLY A 114 -9.22 8.28 -16.90
N ALA A 115 -8.63 8.67 -18.03
CA ALA A 115 -8.98 9.90 -18.74
C ALA A 115 -10.41 9.83 -19.31
N ARG A 116 -11.43 10.02 -18.46
CA ARG A 116 -12.80 10.26 -18.92
C ARG A 116 -13.04 11.77 -18.99
N THR A 117 -13.12 12.26 -20.22
CA THR A 117 -13.68 13.57 -20.55
C THR A 117 -15.19 13.52 -20.31
N THR A 118 -15.64 13.76 -19.08
CA THR A 118 -17.02 14.17 -18.82
C THR A 118 -16.95 15.36 -17.88
N GLY A 119 -17.27 16.53 -18.43
CA GLY A 119 -17.20 17.80 -17.73
C GLY A 119 -18.14 17.83 -16.54
N ALA A 120 -17.58 17.69 -15.35
CA ALA A 120 -18.11 18.26 -14.12
C ALA A 120 -16.90 18.54 -13.24
N ALA A 121 -16.70 19.80 -12.89
CA ALA A 121 -15.62 20.21 -11.99
C ALA A 121 -15.80 19.50 -10.63
N PRO A 122 -14.73 19.03 -9.98
CA PRO A 122 -14.82 18.54 -8.61
C PRO A 122 -15.12 19.73 -7.69
N THR A 123 -16.37 19.84 -7.23
CA THR A 123 -16.74 20.80 -6.20
C THR A 123 -16.10 20.34 -4.89
N SER A 124 -15.05 21.03 -4.47
CA SER A 124 -14.53 20.92 -3.10
C SER A 124 -15.68 21.28 -2.15
N VAL A 125 -16.20 20.30 -1.42
CA VAL A 125 -17.11 20.57 -0.29
C VAL A 125 -16.25 21.17 0.83
N LEU A 126 -16.13 22.50 0.78
CA LEU A 126 -15.63 23.32 1.86
C LEU A 126 -16.52 23.12 3.09
N ALA A 127 -15.84 22.96 4.22
CA ALA A 127 -16.35 22.91 5.56
C ALA A 127 -17.60 23.78 5.77
N ARG A 128 -18.70 23.16 6.21
CA ARG A 128 -19.73 23.85 6.97
C ARG A 128 -19.51 23.57 8.46
N THR A 129 -18.80 24.48 9.10
CA THR A 129 -18.83 24.67 10.54
C THR A 129 -20.16 25.32 10.91
N THR A 130 -21.03 24.63 11.62
CA THR A 130 -22.08 25.29 12.43
C THR A 130 -22.17 24.60 13.77
N GLY A 131 -21.78 25.33 14.82
CA GLY A 131 -21.96 24.96 16.22
C GLY A 131 -23.44 24.94 16.64
N PRO A 132 -23.71 24.66 17.93
CA PRO A 132 -24.95 24.04 18.36
C PRO A 132 -26.08 25.05 18.55
N ALA A 133 -27.25 24.77 17.95
CA ALA A 133 -28.49 25.48 18.22
C ALA A 133 -29.53 24.54 18.83
N ARG A 134 -29.55 24.56 20.17
CA ARG A 134 -30.70 24.65 21.07
C ARG A 134 -32.06 24.06 20.62
N THR A 135 -32.50 23.10 21.42
CA THR A 135 -33.83 22.53 21.63
C THR A 135 -34.98 23.54 21.54
N THR A 136 -36.02 23.24 20.76
CA THR A 136 -37.43 23.48 21.12
C THR A 136 -38.35 22.48 20.42
N ASN A 137 -39.25 21.92 21.22
CA ASN A 137 -40.38 21.02 20.95
C ASN A 137 -41.30 21.50 19.81
N PRO A 138 -42.12 20.62 19.17
CA PRO A 138 -43.45 20.38 19.74
C PRO A 138 -44.00 18.94 19.59
N ALA A 139 -44.82 18.54 20.57
CA ALA A 139 -45.70 17.36 20.55
C ALA A 139 -47.09 17.71 19.93
N PRO A 140 -48.09 16.79 19.92
CA PRO A 140 -48.11 15.44 19.33
C PRO A 140 -49.37 15.22 18.44
N SER A 141 -49.41 14.14 17.65
CA SER A 141 -50.67 13.64 17.09
C SER A 141 -50.72 12.11 16.99
N THR A 142 -51.51 11.56 17.91
CA THR A 142 -52.57 10.55 17.73
C THR A 142 -52.25 9.14 17.19
N VAL A 143 -52.52 8.17 18.07
CA VAL A 143 -52.67 6.71 17.86
C VAL A 143 -54.03 6.41 17.17
N PRO A 144 -54.23 5.21 16.59
CA PRO A 144 -55.11 4.28 17.30
C PRO A 144 -54.66 2.80 17.29
N ALA A 145 -55.31 2.04 18.17
CA ALA A 145 -54.97 0.74 18.71
C ALA A 145 -55.45 -0.49 17.90
N GLY A 146 -54.88 -1.66 18.25
CA GLY A 146 -55.42 -3.01 17.96
C GLY A 146 -54.40 -4.10 18.37
N THR A 147 -54.40 -4.59 19.61
CA THR A 147 -55.02 -5.86 20.12
C THR A 147 -54.07 -7.09 20.12
N THR A 148 -53.62 -7.45 21.33
CA THR A 148 -53.28 -8.77 21.98
C THR A 148 -53.20 -10.05 21.13
N ASP A 149 -52.41 -11.11 21.39
CA ASP A 149 -51.29 -11.52 22.29
C ASP A 149 -50.97 -13.01 21.88
N PRO A 150 -50.32 -13.89 22.68
CA PRO A 150 -48.90 -14.29 22.69
C PRO A 150 -48.58 -15.70 22.10
N ALA A 151 -47.30 -15.98 21.78
CA ALA A 151 -46.65 -17.29 21.98
C ALA A 151 -45.13 -17.26 21.67
N GLY A 152 -44.32 -17.77 22.60
CA GLY A 152 -42.86 -17.93 22.50
C GLY A 152 -42.40 -19.15 21.66
N PRO A 153 -41.08 -19.39 21.56
CA PRO A 153 -40.41 -19.88 20.35
C PRO A 153 -40.17 -21.41 20.33
N PRO A 154 -39.55 -21.91 19.24
CA PRO A 154 -38.28 -22.59 19.47
C PRO A 154 -37.16 -22.19 18.49
N LEU A 155 -35.95 -22.24 19.05
CA LEU A 155 -34.66 -22.25 18.36
C LEU A 155 -34.55 -23.46 17.41
N SER A 156 -34.08 -23.27 16.18
CA SER A 156 -33.09 -24.16 15.56
C SER A 156 -32.45 -23.52 14.33
N ALA A 157 -31.21 -23.93 14.10
CA ALA A 157 -30.23 -23.41 13.17
C ALA A 157 -30.65 -23.48 11.68
N ASN A 158 -29.99 -22.68 10.84
CA ASN A 158 -29.12 -23.15 9.74
C ASN A 158 -28.89 -22.06 8.68
N SER A 159 -27.61 -21.90 8.31
CA SER A 159 -27.12 -21.52 6.97
C SER A 159 -27.78 -20.33 6.25
N THR A 160 -27.15 -19.16 6.28
CA THR A 160 -27.47 -18.08 5.34
C THR A 160 -26.69 -18.27 4.04
N THR A 161 -27.34 -19.00 3.14
CA THR A 161 -27.28 -18.80 1.69
C THR A 161 -27.34 -17.31 1.34
N ALA A 162 -26.52 -16.88 0.38
CA ALA A 162 -26.53 -15.53 -0.18
C ALA A 162 -27.97 -15.08 -0.54
N GLY A 163 -28.51 -14.17 0.26
CA GLY A 163 -29.83 -13.56 0.04
C GLY A 163 -29.74 -12.36 -0.93
N PRO A 164 -30.87 -11.95 -1.53
CA PRO A 164 -30.91 -10.84 -2.48
C PRO A 164 -30.51 -9.52 -1.80
N ALA A 165 -29.89 -8.63 -2.57
CA ALA A 165 -29.37 -7.31 -2.17
C ALA A 165 -30.24 -6.61 -1.11
N ALA A 166 -29.78 -6.63 0.14
CA ALA A 166 -30.47 -6.00 1.25
C ALA A 166 -30.22 -4.50 1.21
N THR A 167 -31.27 -3.70 1.02
CA THR A 167 -31.21 -2.26 1.25
C THR A 167 -30.92 -1.99 2.74
N LEU A 168 -29.82 -1.33 3.11
CA LEU A 168 -29.59 -0.88 4.50
C LEU A 168 -30.79 -0.03 4.93
N HIS A 169 -31.34 -0.37 6.08
CA HIS A 169 -32.47 0.34 6.65
C HIS A 169 -32.03 1.77 7.03
N PRO A 170 -32.85 2.82 6.84
CA PRO A 170 -32.50 4.22 7.17
C PRO A 170 -31.92 4.40 8.58
N VAL A 171 -32.43 3.61 9.54
CA VAL A 171 -31.95 3.57 10.94
C VAL A 171 -30.50 3.09 11.06
N GLN A 172 -30.05 2.16 10.22
CA GLN A 172 -28.66 1.69 10.22
C GLN A 172 -27.71 2.78 9.72
N LEU A 173 -28.17 3.63 8.79
CA LEU A 173 -27.40 4.76 8.30
C LEU A 173 -27.17 5.83 9.34
N GLU A 174 -28.24 6.21 10.05
CA GLU A 174 -28.17 7.18 11.15
C GLU A 174 -27.25 6.69 12.28
N ARG A 175 -27.19 5.38 12.49
CA ARG A 175 -26.38 4.76 13.55
C ARG A 175 -24.91 4.59 13.18
N LEU A 176 -24.59 4.19 11.94
CA LEU A 176 -23.22 3.95 11.49
C LEU A 176 -22.52 5.24 11.02
N GLY A 177 -23.29 6.20 10.51
CA GLY A 177 -22.74 7.32 9.75
C GLY A 177 -22.40 6.93 8.30
N PRO A 178 -22.22 7.93 7.41
CA PRO A 178 -22.13 7.71 5.96
C PRO A 178 -20.92 6.85 5.57
N ASP A 179 -19.75 7.15 6.12
CA ASP A 179 -18.50 6.44 5.81
C ASP A 179 -18.55 4.96 6.22
N ALA A 180 -19.05 4.66 7.44
CA ALA A 180 -19.11 3.29 7.93
C ALA A 180 -20.22 2.48 7.24
N ALA A 181 -21.35 3.09 6.89
CA ALA A 181 -22.37 2.45 6.08
C ALA A 181 -21.86 2.12 4.67
N CYS A 182 -21.12 3.04 4.05
CA CYS A 182 -20.47 2.80 2.77
C CYS A 182 -19.50 1.62 2.87
N TRP A 183 -18.60 1.63 3.86
CA TRP A 183 -17.64 0.54 4.05
C TRP A 183 -18.31 -0.81 4.34
N ASP A 184 -19.36 -0.83 5.15
CA ASP A 184 -20.15 -2.04 5.46
C ASP A 184 -20.76 -2.65 4.20
N SER A 185 -21.26 -1.82 3.27
CA SER A 185 -21.79 -2.29 1.99
C SER A 185 -20.74 -2.97 1.08
N LEU A 186 -19.46 -2.64 1.28
CA LEU A 186 -18.34 -3.16 0.50
C LEU A 186 -17.78 -4.44 1.11
N LEU A 187 -17.38 -4.39 2.38
CA LEU A 187 -16.60 -5.45 3.04
C LEU A 187 -17.27 -5.99 4.31
N GLY A 188 -18.42 -5.44 4.70
CA GLY A 188 -19.07 -5.73 5.97
C GLY A 188 -18.33 -5.14 7.18
N GLY A 189 -18.90 -5.38 8.36
CA GLY A 189 -18.32 -5.00 9.65
C GLY A 189 -19.34 -4.46 10.64
N GLY A 190 -20.47 -3.95 10.15
CA GLY A 190 -21.58 -3.41 10.95
C GLY A 190 -21.08 -2.42 12.00
N GLU A 191 -21.59 -2.56 13.22
CA GLU A 191 -21.25 -1.68 14.35
C GLU A 191 -19.77 -1.74 14.77
N GLN A 192 -19.02 -2.76 14.37
CA GLN A 192 -17.58 -2.83 14.67
C GLN A 192 -16.78 -1.71 13.98
N LEU A 193 -17.34 -1.14 12.91
CA LEU A 193 -16.76 -0.02 12.18
C LEU A 193 -16.84 1.31 12.95
N LEU A 194 -17.67 1.39 14.01
CA LEU A 194 -17.74 2.57 14.89
C LEU A 194 -16.59 2.61 15.90
N VAL A 195 -15.96 1.46 16.16
CA VAL A 195 -14.90 1.36 17.17
C VAL A 195 -13.57 1.80 16.56
N ARG A 196 -12.95 2.82 17.16
CA ARG A 196 -11.62 3.33 16.77
C ARG A 196 -10.50 2.43 17.29
N ARG A 197 -10.30 1.30 16.63
CA ARG A 197 -9.28 0.30 16.95
C ARG A 197 -8.57 -0.18 15.70
N GLU A 198 -7.34 -0.67 15.85
CA GLU A 198 -6.54 -1.17 14.74
C GLU A 198 -7.19 -2.31 13.94
N SER A 199 -8.07 -3.09 14.57
CA SER A 199 -8.81 -4.18 13.91
C SER A 199 -9.98 -3.70 13.05
N ASN A 200 -10.32 -2.42 13.11
CA ASN A 200 -11.33 -1.81 12.24
C ASN A 200 -10.66 -1.33 10.94
N PRO A 201 -10.92 -1.96 9.79
CA PRO A 201 -10.22 -1.65 8.55
C PRO A 201 -10.55 -0.24 8.02
N LEU A 202 -11.77 0.27 8.21
CA LEU A 202 -12.12 1.65 7.84
C LEU A 202 -11.28 2.65 8.65
N PHE A 203 -11.31 2.50 9.98
CA PHE A 203 -10.52 3.36 10.87
C PHE A 203 -9.04 3.28 10.54
N ARG A 204 -8.53 2.08 10.23
CA ARG A 204 -7.11 1.87 9.89
C ARG A 204 -6.70 2.63 8.63
N VAL A 205 -7.52 2.61 7.58
CA VAL A 205 -7.27 3.36 6.33
C VAL A 205 -7.34 4.87 6.60
N GLN A 206 -8.35 5.34 7.31
CA GLN A 206 -8.48 6.76 7.67
C GLN A 206 -7.32 7.22 8.57
N TYR A 207 -6.91 6.39 9.53
CA TYR A 207 -5.77 6.66 10.42
C TYR A 207 -4.45 6.70 9.67
N ALA A 208 -4.21 5.79 8.72
CA ALA A 208 -3.05 5.83 7.85
C ALA A 208 -2.99 7.15 7.05
N TYR A 209 -4.12 7.59 6.51
CA TYR A 209 -4.21 8.89 5.83
C TYR A 209 -3.89 10.06 6.79
N ALA A 210 -4.55 10.13 7.95
CA ALA A 210 -4.31 11.18 8.94
C ALA A 210 -2.83 11.20 9.41
N ARG A 211 -2.22 10.02 9.56
CA ARG A 211 -0.81 9.88 9.94
C ARG A 211 0.14 10.37 8.84
N SER A 212 -0.18 10.15 7.57
CA SER A 212 0.59 10.73 6.45
C SER A 212 0.58 12.26 6.48
N ARG A 213 -0.57 12.88 6.79
CA ARG A 213 -0.71 14.34 6.93
C ARG A 213 0.02 14.86 8.16
N ALA A 214 -0.02 14.12 9.26
CA ALA A 214 0.75 14.45 10.47
C ALA A 214 2.26 14.43 10.22
N LEU A 215 2.78 13.46 9.46
CA LEU A 215 4.20 13.42 9.11
C LEU A 215 4.64 14.63 8.30
N LEU A 216 3.82 15.10 7.36
CA LEU A 216 4.12 16.30 6.57
C LEU A 216 4.20 17.55 7.45
N ARG A 217 3.22 17.75 8.34
CA ARG A 217 3.25 18.87 9.30
C ARG A 217 4.47 18.81 10.22
N ASN A 218 4.73 17.63 10.81
CA ASN A 218 5.87 17.44 11.71
C ASN A 218 7.21 17.67 11.00
N ALA A 219 7.33 17.31 9.71
CA ALA A 219 8.53 17.58 8.95
C ALA A 219 8.73 19.08 8.68
N GLU A 220 7.64 19.81 8.41
CA GLU A 220 7.68 21.27 8.29
C GLU A 220 8.10 21.93 9.61
N ASP A 221 7.60 21.45 10.75
CA ASP A 221 8.02 21.91 12.09
C ASP A 221 9.52 21.64 12.34
N LEU A 222 10.06 20.54 11.80
CA LEU A 222 11.49 20.21 11.81
C LEU A 222 12.30 20.92 10.71
N GLY A 223 11.67 21.77 9.89
CA GLY A 223 12.34 22.60 8.90
C GLY A 223 12.76 21.89 7.62
N PHE A 224 12.13 20.76 7.25
CA PHE A 224 12.41 20.10 5.98
C PHE A 224 11.12 19.68 5.24
N ARG A 225 11.23 19.50 3.92
CA ARG A 225 10.12 19.12 3.05
C ARG A 225 10.44 17.86 2.24
N ALA A 226 9.38 17.26 1.71
CA ALA A 226 9.49 16.13 0.79
C ALA A 226 10.34 16.54 -0.41
N ALA A 227 11.34 15.73 -0.72
CA ALA A 227 12.16 15.88 -1.91
C ALA A 227 12.60 14.48 -2.36
N GLN A 228 12.63 14.26 -3.67
CA GLN A 228 13.15 13.04 -4.25
C GLN A 228 14.66 13.15 -4.41
N ASP A 229 15.40 12.19 -3.87
CA ASP A 229 16.80 11.98 -4.20
C ASP A 229 16.95 10.79 -5.17
N GLU A 230 18.06 10.73 -5.90
CA GLU A 230 18.32 9.63 -6.85
C GLU A 230 18.44 8.25 -6.16
N ASP A 231 18.82 8.26 -4.88
CA ASP A 231 18.87 7.09 -4.01
C ASP A 231 17.46 6.76 -3.48
N GLY A 232 16.64 6.11 -4.31
CA GLY A 232 15.25 5.77 -3.99
C GLY A 232 15.04 5.08 -2.63
N VAL A 233 13.88 5.34 -2.01
CA VAL A 233 13.51 4.77 -0.70
C VAL A 233 13.20 3.28 -0.79
N ARG A 234 13.68 2.51 0.19
CA ARG A 234 13.47 1.07 0.27
C ARG A 234 12.25 0.75 1.11
N ALA A 235 11.09 0.65 0.46
CA ALA A 235 9.84 0.20 1.06
C ALA A 235 9.07 -0.67 0.04
N PRO A 236 9.54 -1.89 -0.25
CA PRO A 236 9.07 -2.67 -1.40
C PRO A 236 7.57 -2.99 -1.34
N ALA A 237 7.03 -3.29 -0.16
CA ALA A 237 5.60 -3.55 0.03
C ALA A 237 4.75 -2.31 -0.29
N LEU A 238 5.13 -1.15 0.25
CA LEU A 238 4.41 0.10 0.01
C LEU A 238 4.52 0.51 -1.46
N LEU A 239 5.72 0.45 -2.04
CA LEU A 239 5.95 0.79 -3.44
C LEU A 239 5.16 -0.10 -4.40
N ALA A 240 5.12 -1.41 -4.15
CA ALA A 240 4.29 -2.33 -4.93
C ALA A 240 2.81 -1.95 -4.82
N ALA A 241 2.31 -1.70 -3.61
CA ALA A 241 0.92 -1.29 -3.40
C ALA A 241 0.59 0.03 -4.14
N LEU A 242 1.45 1.05 -4.07
CA LEU A 242 1.24 2.30 -4.80
C LEU A 242 1.31 2.12 -6.33
N THR A 243 2.12 1.18 -6.81
CA THR A 243 2.25 0.87 -8.25
C THR A 243 1.01 0.18 -8.80
N ASP A 244 0.39 -0.71 -8.01
CA ASP A 244 -0.78 -1.48 -8.43
C ASP A 244 -2.08 -0.66 -8.34
N PHE A 245 -2.10 0.42 -7.55
CA PHE A 245 -3.29 1.24 -7.31
C PHE A 245 -4.04 1.69 -8.57
N PRO A 246 -3.40 2.20 -9.65
CA PRO A 246 -4.12 2.65 -10.84
C PRO A 246 -5.02 1.58 -11.45
N ALA A 247 -4.61 0.31 -11.45
CA ALA A 247 -5.43 -0.77 -11.99
C ALA A 247 -6.71 -1.01 -11.16
N PHE A 248 -6.62 -0.88 -9.83
CA PHE A 248 -7.78 -1.00 -8.95
C PHE A 248 -8.71 0.22 -9.06
N ALA A 249 -8.13 1.42 -9.16
CA ALA A 249 -8.87 2.67 -9.30
C ALA A 249 -9.63 2.74 -10.64
N GLU A 250 -8.97 2.41 -11.76
CA GLU A 250 -9.60 2.38 -13.09
C GLU A 250 -10.73 1.36 -13.18
N ALA A 251 -10.56 0.17 -12.59
CA ALA A 251 -11.62 -0.83 -12.54
C ALA A 251 -12.83 -0.36 -11.73
N ALA A 252 -12.59 0.31 -10.59
CA ALA A 252 -13.65 0.87 -9.75
C ALA A 252 -14.38 2.02 -10.46
N ASP A 253 -13.65 2.90 -11.14
CA ASP A 253 -14.22 3.99 -11.93
C ASP A 253 -15.06 3.47 -13.10
N ALA A 254 -14.57 2.44 -13.82
CA ALA A 254 -15.28 1.85 -14.95
C ALA A 254 -16.59 1.17 -14.53
N GLU A 255 -16.61 0.53 -13.35
CA GLU A 255 -17.81 -0.07 -12.76
C GLU A 255 -18.72 0.96 -12.08
N GLY A 256 -18.35 2.25 -12.08
CA GLY A 256 -19.20 3.33 -11.57
C GLY A 256 -19.21 3.44 -10.05
N ALA A 257 -18.06 3.27 -9.37
CA ALA A 257 -17.94 3.45 -7.92
C ALA A 257 -18.55 4.79 -7.43
N HIS A 258 -18.40 5.86 -8.20
CA HIS A 258 -19.04 7.16 -7.92
C HIS A 258 -20.58 7.12 -7.96
N ALA A 259 -21.18 6.29 -8.81
CA ALA A 259 -22.64 6.13 -8.88
C ALA A 259 -23.18 5.38 -7.65
N HIS A 260 -22.39 4.50 -7.04
CA HIS A 260 -22.74 3.83 -5.79
C HIS A 260 -22.63 4.73 -4.56
N ALA A 261 -21.78 5.77 -4.61
CA ALA A 261 -21.69 6.78 -3.55
C ALA A 261 -22.91 7.73 -3.53
N GLU A 262 -23.53 8.00 -4.70
CA GLU A 262 -24.77 8.79 -4.80
C GLU A 262 -26.06 7.96 -4.74
N ALA A 263 -25.98 6.64 -4.98
CA ALA A 263 -27.09 5.74 -4.75
C ALA A 263 -27.46 5.73 -3.26
N ALA A 264 -28.77 5.75 -2.97
CA ALA A 264 -29.31 5.78 -1.62
C ALA A 264 -28.54 4.81 -0.71
N PRO A 265 -27.98 5.30 0.41
CA PRO A 265 -27.02 4.52 1.13
C PRO A 265 -27.76 3.35 1.78
N GLY A 266 -27.45 2.17 1.26
CA GLY A 266 -28.16 0.95 1.59
C GLY A 266 -28.28 -0.06 0.48
N THR A 267 -28.22 0.28 -0.81
CA THR A 267 -28.22 -0.75 -1.86
C THR A 267 -26.97 -1.63 -1.76
N ALA A 268 -27.09 -2.79 -1.09
CA ALA A 268 -26.01 -3.75 -0.94
C ALA A 268 -25.67 -4.37 -2.29
N GLY A 269 -24.48 -4.06 -2.76
CA GLY A 269 -23.98 -4.52 -4.04
C GLY A 269 -22.82 -3.65 -4.49
N GLY A 270 -21.83 -3.43 -3.61
CA GLY A 270 -20.55 -2.90 -4.06
C GLY A 270 -20.06 -3.78 -5.21
N THR A 271 -19.72 -3.15 -6.33
CA THR A 271 -19.22 -3.92 -7.47
C THR A 271 -17.94 -4.66 -7.09
N GLY A 272 -17.63 -5.75 -7.79
CA GLY A 272 -16.42 -6.52 -7.52
C GLY A 272 -15.17 -5.63 -7.50
N ALA A 273 -15.10 -4.58 -8.33
CA ALA A 273 -14.00 -3.63 -8.31
C ALA A 273 -13.98 -2.73 -7.08
N ALA A 274 -15.11 -2.17 -6.63
CA ALA A 274 -15.15 -1.33 -5.43
C ALA A 274 -14.67 -2.11 -4.18
N GLN A 275 -15.06 -3.38 -4.07
CA GLN A 275 -14.56 -4.26 -3.00
C GLN A 275 -13.06 -4.54 -3.13
N ARG A 276 -12.56 -4.78 -4.35
CA ARG A 276 -11.11 -4.95 -4.58
C ARG A 276 -10.33 -3.68 -4.23
N LEU A 277 -10.84 -2.51 -4.60
CA LEU A 277 -10.25 -1.22 -4.24
C LEU A 277 -10.21 -1.03 -2.72
N ALA A 278 -11.32 -1.30 -2.00
CA ALA A 278 -11.35 -1.20 -0.54
C ALA A 278 -10.31 -2.12 0.13
N ARG A 279 -10.19 -3.39 -0.32
CA ARG A 279 -9.15 -4.31 0.19
C ARG A 279 -7.74 -3.81 -0.15
N HIS A 280 -7.56 -3.25 -1.33
CA HIS A 280 -6.28 -2.68 -1.74
C HIS A 280 -5.89 -1.47 -0.89
N LEU A 281 -6.84 -0.60 -0.52
CA LEU A 281 -6.59 0.51 0.41
C LEU A 281 -6.17 0.03 1.80
N VAL A 282 -6.74 -1.08 2.30
CA VAL A 282 -6.25 -1.72 3.53
C VAL A 282 -4.79 -2.16 3.38
N ALA A 283 -4.44 -2.79 2.25
CA ALA A 283 -3.05 -3.20 1.99
C ALA A 283 -2.07 -2.01 1.89
N VAL A 284 -2.49 -0.91 1.26
CA VAL A 284 -1.71 0.35 1.24
C VAL A 284 -1.54 0.90 2.66
N ALA A 285 -2.61 0.91 3.46
CA ALA A 285 -2.59 1.40 4.84
C ALA A 285 -1.65 0.54 5.72
N ASP A 286 -1.69 -0.78 5.60
CA ASP A 286 -0.81 -1.70 6.33
C ASP A 286 0.66 -1.46 5.98
N ALA A 287 0.98 -1.45 4.69
CA ALA A 287 2.35 -1.23 4.22
C ALA A 287 2.86 0.17 4.62
N PHE A 288 1.99 1.18 4.61
CA PHE A 288 2.34 2.53 5.05
C PHE A 288 2.56 2.59 6.56
N LEU A 289 1.68 2.00 7.38
CA LEU A 289 1.80 2.04 8.84
C LEU A 289 3.04 1.27 9.33
N GLU A 290 3.50 0.24 8.62
CA GLU A 290 4.80 -0.37 8.89
C GLU A 290 5.97 0.57 8.55
N PHE A 291 5.87 1.31 7.44
CA PHE A 291 6.90 2.21 6.95
C PHE A 291 7.01 3.54 7.73
N HIS A 292 5.90 4.08 8.22
CA HIS A 292 5.77 5.48 8.66
C HIS A 292 6.72 5.88 9.81
N VAL A 293 7.10 4.91 10.65
CA VAL A 293 7.99 5.11 11.80
C VAL A 293 9.41 5.51 11.39
N THR A 294 9.78 5.31 10.13
CA THR A 294 11.13 5.57 9.60
C THR A 294 11.29 6.96 8.97
N VAL A 295 10.21 7.73 8.88
CA VAL A 295 10.12 8.93 8.03
C VAL A 295 10.82 10.14 8.66
N LEU A 296 10.56 10.40 9.94
CA LEU A 296 11.13 11.55 10.64
C LEU A 296 12.46 11.20 11.32
N PRO A 297 13.39 12.16 11.43
CA PRO A 297 14.59 11.99 12.27
C PRO A 297 14.22 11.69 13.72
N VAL A 298 15.00 10.82 14.37
CA VAL A 298 14.79 10.44 15.79
C VAL A 298 15.93 10.93 16.66
N GLY A 299 15.60 11.51 17.83
CA GLY A 299 16.60 12.03 18.76
C GLY A 299 17.41 13.18 18.18
N ASP A 300 18.73 13.06 18.17
CA ASP A 300 19.66 14.08 17.69
C ASP A 300 19.95 13.98 16.17
N GLU A 301 19.24 13.11 15.45
CA GLU A 301 19.40 12.97 14.01
C GLU A 301 19.01 14.26 13.27
N LYS A 302 19.87 14.69 12.35
CA LYS A 302 19.57 15.83 11.48
C LYS A 302 18.72 15.40 10.27
N PRO A 303 17.82 16.25 9.77
CA PRO A 303 17.16 16.03 8.48
C PRO A 303 18.18 15.75 7.37
N SER A 304 17.95 14.68 6.60
CA SER A 304 18.86 14.20 5.57
C SER A 304 18.09 13.95 4.27
N ALA A 305 18.82 13.72 3.18
CA ALA A 305 18.28 13.25 1.89
C ALA A 305 17.32 12.05 2.07
N ALA A 306 17.74 11.06 2.86
CA ALA A 306 16.92 9.90 3.16
C ALA A 306 15.58 10.26 3.84
N HIS A 307 15.58 11.21 4.79
CA HIS A 307 14.35 11.69 5.45
C HIS A 307 13.42 12.39 4.46
N ARG A 308 13.97 13.24 3.58
CA ARG A 308 13.19 13.93 2.53
C ARG A 308 12.56 12.95 1.54
N SER A 309 13.32 11.94 1.14
CA SER A 309 12.85 10.89 0.23
C SER A 309 11.77 10.02 0.87
N ARG A 310 11.92 9.66 2.16
CA ARG A 310 10.89 8.91 2.91
C ARG A 310 9.61 9.71 3.10
N LEU A 311 9.74 11.01 3.34
CA LEU A 311 8.62 11.91 3.44
C LEU A 311 7.85 12.04 2.12
N ALA A 312 8.56 12.10 0.98
CA ALA A 312 7.92 12.08 -0.33
C ALA A 312 7.16 10.77 -0.60
N LEU A 313 7.68 9.63 -0.14
CA LEU A 313 6.93 8.36 -0.21
C LEU A 313 5.71 8.36 0.71
N ALA A 314 5.80 8.93 1.91
CA ALA A 314 4.66 9.10 2.81
C ALA A 314 3.58 10.01 2.20
N GLU A 315 3.98 11.08 1.52
CA GLU A 315 3.08 11.98 0.78
C GLU A 315 2.36 11.25 -0.37
N ALA A 316 3.08 10.44 -1.13
CA ALA A 316 2.51 9.62 -2.19
C ALA A 316 1.49 8.61 -1.63
N ALA A 317 1.81 7.94 -0.52
CA ALA A 317 0.87 7.03 0.15
C ALA A 317 -0.40 7.77 0.61
N GLY A 318 -0.25 8.94 1.25
CA GLY A 318 -1.37 9.77 1.65
C GLY A 318 -2.23 10.25 0.46
N THR A 319 -1.62 10.46 -0.71
CA THR A 319 -2.32 10.86 -1.94
C THR A 319 -3.14 9.70 -2.52
N VAL A 320 -2.57 8.50 -2.55
CA VAL A 320 -3.29 7.27 -2.98
C VAL A 320 -4.45 6.94 -2.05
N LEU A 321 -4.25 7.02 -0.73
CA LEU A 321 -5.30 6.79 0.27
C LEU A 321 -6.46 7.80 0.09
N ALA A 322 -6.15 9.10 -0.07
CA ALA A 322 -7.17 10.12 -0.32
C ALA A 322 -7.93 9.88 -1.63
N GLY A 323 -7.21 9.55 -2.70
CA GLY A 323 -7.80 9.25 -4.00
C GLY A 323 -8.77 8.08 -3.92
N GLY A 324 -8.35 6.95 -3.36
CA GLY A 324 -9.20 5.77 -3.25
C GLY A 324 -10.40 5.95 -2.31
N LEU A 325 -10.22 6.62 -1.17
CA LEU A 325 -11.34 6.97 -0.28
C LEU A 325 -12.36 7.85 -1.01
N SER A 326 -11.88 8.84 -1.79
CA SER A 326 -12.75 9.68 -2.62
C SER A 326 -13.48 8.90 -3.72
N LEU A 327 -12.87 7.89 -4.33
CA LEU A 327 -13.53 7.02 -5.32
C LEU A 327 -14.66 6.19 -4.69
N LEU A 328 -14.48 5.78 -3.43
CA LEU A 328 -15.49 5.05 -2.67
C LEU A 328 -16.56 5.97 -2.05
N GLY A 329 -16.39 7.30 -2.12
CA GLY A 329 -17.29 8.25 -1.46
C GLY A 329 -17.12 8.30 0.07
N ILE A 330 -15.95 7.90 0.57
CA ILE A 330 -15.62 7.85 2.00
C ILE A 330 -14.75 9.05 2.36
N SER A 331 -15.01 9.65 3.52
CA SER A 331 -14.25 10.81 3.98
C SER A 331 -12.83 10.44 4.40
N ALA A 332 -11.88 11.32 4.08
CA ALA A 332 -10.47 11.23 4.47
C ALA A 332 -10.13 12.36 5.47
N PRO A 333 -10.26 12.13 6.80
CA PRO A 333 -10.04 13.17 7.79
C PRO A 333 -8.54 13.48 7.98
N GLU A 334 -8.17 14.76 8.00
CA GLU A 334 -6.76 15.18 8.21
C GLU A 334 -6.26 14.96 9.66
N HIS A 335 -7.19 14.73 10.59
CA HIS A 335 -6.97 14.53 12.02
C HIS A 335 -7.93 13.46 12.57
N ILE A 336 -7.42 12.56 13.40
CA ILE A 336 -8.19 11.49 14.08
C ILE A 336 -7.76 11.38 15.52
#